data_AF-A0A4P2R332-F1
#
_entry.id   AF-A0A4P2R332-F1
#
_cell.length_a   1.000
_cell.length_b   1.000
_cell.length_c   1.000
_cell.angle_alpha   90.00
_cell.angle_beta   90.00
_cell.angle_gamma   90.00
#
_symmetry.space_group_name_H-M   'P 1'
#
loop_
_entity.id
_entity.type
_entity.pdbx_description
1 polymer ?
#
loop_
_entity_poly.entity_id
_entity_poly.type
_entity_poly.pdbx_seq_one_letter_code
_entity_poly.pdbx_strand_id
1 'polypeptide(L)'
;MIRRMAPEPTLRAALRVLHVASYTTRNWTLHEEVSRRQINDLWEAIHEIPDLLCRWHDGAERELLMYLDEYNHKWPSPHLRGIYEQALEDSAA
;
A
#
# COMPACT_ATOMS: atom_id res chain seq x y z
N MET A 1 25.53 -6.45 -0.80
CA MET A 1 24.30 -6.63 -1.61
C MET A 1 23.92 -5.27 -2.16
N ILE A 2 23.86 -5.08 -3.48
CA ILE A 2 23.51 -3.79 -4.09
C ILE A 2 22.04 -3.53 -3.75
N ARG A 3 21.76 -2.44 -3.01
CA ARG A 3 20.38 -1.99 -2.75
C ARG A 3 19.86 -1.35 -4.03
N ARG A 4 18.92 -2.01 -4.71
CA ARG A 4 18.25 -1.46 -5.88
C ARG A 4 16.94 -0.83 -5.42
N MET A 5 16.68 0.39 -5.87
CA MET A 5 15.35 1.00 -5.68
C MET A 5 14.34 0.35 -6.62
N ALA A 6 13.08 0.34 -6.21
CA ALA A 6 11.97 -0.04 -7.09
C ALA A 6 11.93 0.83 -8.36
N PRO A 7 11.42 0.29 -9.48
CA PRO A 7 11.15 1.09 -10.68
C PRO A 7 10.26 2.29 -10.36
N GLU A 8 10.47 3.40 -11.08
CA GLU A 8 9.73 4.64 -10.84
C GLU A 8 8.19 4.46 -10.88
N PRO A 9 7.59 3.73 -11.84
CA PRO A 9 6.13 3.52 -11.84
C PRO A 9 5.64 2.82 -10.56
N THR A 10 6.38 1.79 -10.10
CA THR A 10 6.09 1.08 -8.85
C THR A 10 6.23 1.99 -7.62
N LEU A 11 7.27 2.84 -7.59
CA LEU A 11 7.45 3.83 -6.52
C LEU A 11 6.25 4.79 -6.46
N ARG A 12 5.81 5.32 -7.61
CA ARG A 12 4.65 6.24 -7.68
C ARG A 12 3.37 5.55 -7.23
N ALA A 13 3.12 4.33 -7.69
CA ALA A 13 1.95 3.55 -7.30
C ALA A 13 1.94 3.23 -5.79
N ALA A 14 3.07 2.81 -5.24
CA ALA A 14 3.19 2.53 -3.80
C ALA A 14 3.05 3.82 -2.95
N LEU A 15 3.62 4.95 -3.38
CA LEU A 15 3.42 6.24 -2.73
C LEU A 15 1.96 6.67 -2.74
N ARG A 16 1.21 6.36 -3.80
CA ARG A 16 -0.23 6.61 -3.84
C ARG A 16 -0.99 5.80 -2.79
N VAL A 17 -0.66 4.52 -2.63
CA VAL A 17 -1.23 3.66 -1.57
C VAL A 17 -0.93 4.24 -0.19
N LEU A 18 0.34 4.58 0.10
CA LEU A 18 0.75 5.17 1.37
C LEU A 18 0.02 6.47 1.68
N HIS A 19 -0.11 7.35 0.68
CA HIS A 19 -0.87 8.59 0.80
C HIS A 19 -2.34 8.32 1.14
N VAL A 20 -2.99 7.37 0.43
CA VAL A 20 -4.40 7.03 0.67
C VAL A 20 -4.62 6.42 2.05
N ALA A 21 -3.79 5.46 2.46
CA ALA A 21 -3.88 4.84 3.77
C ALA A 21 -3.68 5.87 4.89
N SER A 22 -2.74 6.82 4.71
CA SER A 22 -2.46 7.86 5.70
C SER A 22 -3.62 8.82 5.90
N TYR A 23 -4.18 9.39 4.82
CA TYR A 23 -5.31 10.32 4.99
C TYR A 23 -6.58 9.58 5.40
N THR A 24 -6.78 8.34 4.94
CA THR A 24 -7.90 7.49 5.35
C THR A 24 -7.86 7.25 6.85
N THR A 25 -6.70 6.86 7.39
CA THR A 25 -6.50 6.70 8.85
C THR A 25 -6.83 8.00 9.58
N ARG A 26 -6.29 9.13 9.13
CA ARG A 26 -6.58 10.44 9.76
C ARG A 26 -8.09 10.71 9.80
N ASN A 27 -8.79 10.49 8.69
CA ASN A 27 -10.24 10.73 8.65
C ASN A 27 -11.00 9.77 9.55
N TRP A 28 -10.64 8.49 9.55
CA TRP A 28 -11.24 7.50 10.45
C TRP A 28 -11.03 7.84 11.93
N THR A 29 -9.89 8.41 12.31
CA THR A 29 -9.70 8.84 13.71
C THR A 29 -10.59 10.01 14.14
N LEU A 30 -11.29 10.67 13.21
CA LEU A 30 -12.26 11.73 13.48
C LEU A 30 -13.71 11.20 13.58
N HIS A 31 -13.96 9.93 13.25
CA HIS A 31 -15.29 9.32 13.20
C HIS A 31 -15.32 8.00 13.99
N GLU A 32 -16.38 7.74 14.76
CA GLU A 32 -16.44 6.54 15.63
C GLU A 32 -16.77 5.22 14.89
N GLU A 33 -17.06 5.28 13.59
CA GLU A 33 -17.61 4.16 12.82
C GLU A 33 -16.58 3.09 12.44
N VAL A 34 -15.28 3.36 12.58
CA VAL A 34 -14.21 2.43 12.16
C VAL A 34 -13.58 1.74 13.34
N SER A 35 -13.53 0.40 13.25
CA SER A 35 -12.92 -0.41 14.29
C SER A 35 -11.40 -0.19 14.36
N ARG A 36 -10.85 -0.18 15.57
CA ARG A 36 -9.38 -0.16 15.79
C ARG A 36 -8.68 -1.33 15.08
N ARG A 37 -9.37 -2.45 14.93
CA ARG A 37 -8.86 -3.63 14.21
C ARG A 37 -8.60 -3.29 12.74
N GLN A 38 -9.54 -2.65 12.06
CA GLN A 38 -9.37 -2.25 10.66
C GLN A 38 -8.24 -1.23 10.49
N ILE A 39 -8.09 -0.29 11.42
CA ILE A 39 -6.96 0.65 11.42
C ILE A 39 -5.64 -0.11 11.54
N ASN A 40 -5.53 -1.04 12.49
CA ASN A 40 -4.31 -1.84 12.66
C ASN A 40 -4.01 -2.70 11.43
N ASP A 41 -5.02 -3.39 10.87
CA ASP A 41 -4.85 -4.19 9.65
C ASP A 41 -4.41 -3.31 8.46
N LEU A 42 -4.88 -2.06 8.36
CA LEU A 42 -4.45 -1.11 7.33
C LEU A 42 -2.96 -0.76 7.48
N TRP A 43 -2.51 -0.45 8.70
CA TRP A 43 -1.10 -0.14 8.97
C TRP A 43 -0.19 -1.37 8.81
N GLU A 44 -0.68 -2.55 9.19
CA GLU A 44 0.03 -3.83 8.98
C GLU A 44 0.32 -4.02 7.48
N ALA A 45 -0.64 -3.74 6.60
CA ALA A 45 -0.46 -3.89 5.16
C ALA A 45 0.54 -2.90 4.53
N ILE A 46 0.81 -1.74 5.15
CA ILE A 46 1.59 -0.67 4.52
C ILE A 46 2.95 -0.38 5.15
N HIS A 47 3.19 -0.79 6.40
CA HIS A 47 4.38 -0.34 7.15
C HIS A 47 5.71 -0.83 6.56
N GLU A 48 5.73 -2.02 5.96
CA GLU A 48 6.94 -2.58 5.31
C GLU A 48 7.18 -2.05 3.90
N ILE A 49 6.18 -1.44 3.26
CA ILE A 49 6.29 -0.99 1.87
C ILE A 49 7.49 -0.05 1.66
N PRO A 50 7.74 0.98 2.49
CA PRO A 50 8.89 1.86 2.31
C PRO A 50 10.24 1.13 2.32
N ASP A 51 10.43 0.18 3.24
CA ASP A 51 11.68 -0.60 3.31
C ASP A 51 11.80 -1.53 2.09
N LEU A 52 10.71 -2.21 1.71
CA LEU A 52 10.65 -3.07 0.53
C LEU A 52 11.06 -2.32 -0.76
N LEU A 53 10.57 -1.09 -0.94
CA LEU A 53 10.90 -0.23 -2.09
C LEU A 53 12.40 0.15 -2.14
N CYS A 54 13.05 0.25 -0.98
CA CYS A 54 14.47 0.58 -0.86
C CYS A 54 15.41 -0.63 -1.00
N ARG A 55 14.85 -1.85 -0.95
CA ARG A 55 15.59 -3.13 -1.01
C ARG A 55 15.09 -4.02 -2.16
N TRP A 56 14.67 -3.42 -3.26
CA TRP A 56 13.97 -4.08 -4.36
C TRP A 56 14.73 -5.28 -4.94
N HIS A 57 14.00 -6.38 -5.15
CA HIS A 57 14.48 -7.65 -5.69
C HIS A 57 13.41 -8.28 -6.61
N ASP A 58 13.75 -9.39 -7.28
CA ASP A 58 12.89 -10.01 -8.31
C ASP A 58 11.52 -10.52 -7.81
N GLY A 59 11.33 -10.61 -6.49
CA GLY A 59 10.08 -11.00 -5.84
C GLY A 59 9.34 -9.86 -5.14
N ALA A 60 9.94 -8.66 -5.09
CA ALA A 60 9.46 -7.58 -4.24
C ALA A 60 8.06 -7.09 -4.64
N GLU A 61 7.75 -7.04 -5.94
CA GLU A 61 6.41 -6.66 -6.38
C GLU A 61 5.35 -7.66 -5.92
N ARG A 62 5.67 -8.97 -5.97
CA ARG A 62 4.75 -10.00 -5.47
C ARG A 62 4.52 -9.87 -3.98
N GLU A 63 5.57 -9.60 -3.20
CA GLU A 63 5.47 -9.36 -1.76
C GLU A 63 4.61 -8.13 -1.45
N LEU A 64 4.84 -7.02 -2.18
CA LEU A 64 4.03 -5.80 -2.07
C LEU A 64 2.55 -6.12 -2.32
N LEU A 65 2.25 -6.79 -3.44
CA LEU A 65 0.88 -7.14 -3.81
C LEU A 65 0.20 -8.07 -2.80
N MET A 66 0.96 -9.01 -2.22
CA MET A 66 0.47 -9.89 -1.15
C MET A 66 0.03 -9.09 0.09
N TYR A 67 0.79 -8.07 0.51
CA TYR A 67 0.40 -7.22 1.64
C TYR A 67 -0.91 -6.47 1.36
N LEU A 68 -1.07 -5.93 0.15
CA LEU A 68 -2.29 -5.21 -0.24
C LEU A 68 -3.50 -6.14 -0.32
N ASP A 69 -3.32 -7.34 -0.86
CA ASP A 69 -4.36 -8.35 -1.01
C ASP A 69 -4.81 -8.89 0.36
N GLU A 70 -3.89 -9.05 1.32
CA GLU A 70 -4.24 -9.48 2.68
C GLU A 70 -5.21 -8.50 3.37
N TYR A 71 -4.99 -7.20 3.21
CA TYR A 71 -5.93 -6.19 3.70
C TYR A 71 -7.28 -6.26 2.98
N ASN A 72 -7.24 -6.27 1.65
CA ASN A 72 -8.45 -6.28 0.81
C ASN A 72 -9.33 -7.52 0.99
N HIS A 73 -8.74 -8.65 1.41
CA HIS A 73 -9.49 -9.85 1.76
C HIS A 73 -10.30 -9.67 3.05
N LYS A 74 -9.81 -8.86 3.99
CA LYS A 74 -10.45 -8.61 5.29
C LYS A 74 -11.43 -7.44 5.23
N TRP A 75 -11.14 -6.42 4.42
CA TRP A 75 -11.86 -5.14 4.43
C TRP A 75 -12.20 -4.64 3.03
N PRO A 76 -13.43 -4.15 2.80
CA PRO A 76 -13.84 -3.68 1.48
C PRO A 76 -13.26 -2.30 1.11
N SER A 77 -12.76 -1.53 2.09
CA SER A 77 -12.27 -0.17 1.88
C SER A 77 -11.17 0.20 2.90
N PRO A 78 -10.16 0.99 2.50
CA PRO A 78 -9.84 1.37 1.12
C PRO A 78 -9.34 0.18 0.31
N HIS A 79 -9.66 0.10 -0.98
CA HIS A 79 -9.26 -1.03 -1.82
C HIS A 79 -7.81 -0.87 -2.30
N LEU A 80 -6.84 -1.27 -1.46
CA LEU A 80 -5.41 -0.96 -1.62
C LEU A 80 -4.82 -1.48 -2.94
N ARG A 81 -5.14 -2.74 -3.30
CA ARG A 81 -4.74 -3.35 -4.58
C ARG A 81 -5.18 -2.51 -5.79
N GLY A 82 -6.46 -2.16 -5.84
CA GLY A 82 -7.01 -1.35 -6.94
C GLY A 82 -6.40 0.05 -7.00
N ILE A 83 -6.07 0.66 -5.84
CA ILE A 83 -5.37 1.95 -5.79
C ILE A 83 -3.95 1.83 -6.38
N TYR A 84 -3.23 0.75 -6.07
CA TYR A 84 -1.91 0.49 -6.64
C TYR A 84 -1.99 0.27 -8.15
N GLU A 85 -2.87 -0.61 -8.61
CA GLU A 85 -3.02 -0.95 -10.03
C GLU A 85 -3.40 0.27 -10.86
N GLN A 86 -4.39 1.05 -10.41
CA GLN A 86 -4.77 2.29 -11.10
C GLN A 86 -3.59 3.26 -11.20
N ALA A 87 -2.86 3.48 -10.10
CA ALA A 87 -1.72 4.40 -10.10
C ALA A 87 -0.55 3.90 -10.96
N LEU A 88 -0.41 2.58 -11.10
CA LEU A 88 0.59 1.96 -11.97
C LEU A 88 0.23 2.14 -13.45
N GLU A 89 -1.05 1.93 -13.80
CA GLU A 89 -1.59 2.21 -15.15
C GLU A 89 -1.43 3.68 -15.53
N ASP A 90 -1.79 4.60 -14.64
CA ASP A 90 -1.67 6.05 -14.85
C ASP A 90 -0.21 6.48 -15.06
N SER A 91 0.76 5.74 -14.51
CA SER A 91 2.19 6.01 -14.67
C SER A 91 2.78 5.44 -15.96
N ALA A 92 2.03 4.60 -16.68
CA ALA A 92 2.43 3.99 -17.95
C ALA A 92 1.87 4.70 -19.18
N ALA A 93 0.89 5.60 -19.00
CA ALA A 93 0.30 6.47 -20.02
C ALA A 93 1.13 7.73 -20.27
#